data_AF-A0A920R6I5-F1
#
_entry.id   AF-A0A920R6I5-F1
#
_cell.length_a   1.000
_cell.length_b   1.000
_cell.length_c   1.000
_cell.angle_alpha   90.00
_cell.angle_beta   90.00
_cell.angle_gamma   90.00
#
_symmetry.space_group_name_H-M   'P 1'
#
loop_
_entity.id
_entity.type
_entity.pdbx_description
1 polymer ?
#
loop_
_entity_poly.entity_id
_entity_poly.type
_entity_poly.pdbx_seq_one_letter_code
_entity_poly.pdbx_strand_id
1 'polypeptide(L)'
;MSLRQSSRCSKHLLMLLETHFSNLMIPAPVIAVKMEVKKFDAFTSYSESLLAEYKPAGRQYNNNNLNQFTEQLKARLGGHFVNSISTVAEHCPEYATQQLVYDEMENRAKGYHASVPLTLRPFLLLQEPEQLVLKNSELYHRKPITIISGPERMNPFGGLARMCVEIII
;
A
#
# COMPACT_ATOMS: atom_id res chain seq x y z
N MET A 1 -39.38 18.10 25.16
CA MET A 1 -38.17 17.66 24.45
C MET A 1 -37.93 18.57 23.25
N SER A 2 -36.74 19.15 23.11
CA SER A 2 -36.39 19.96 21.93
C SER A 2 -36.05 19.05 20.75
N LEU A 3 -36.78 19.17 19.63
CA LEU A 3 -36.58 18.38 18.40
C LEU A 3 -35.27 18.71 17.66
N ARG A 4 -34.58 19.79 18.05
CA ARG A 4 -33.32 20.23 17.43
C ARG A 4 -32.13 19.78 18.26
N GLN A 5 -31.89 18.46 18.31
CA GLN A 5 -30.65 17.91 18.87
C GLN A 5 -29.65 17.65 17.74
N SER A 6 -28.40 18.06 17.95
CA SER A 6 -27.29 17.71 17.05
C SER A 6 -27.12 16.20 17.01
N SER A 7 -27.30 15.60 15.83
CA SER A 7 -27.22 14.15 15.65
C SER A 7 -26.62 13.80 14.30
N ARG A 8 -25.95 12.65 14.20
CA ARG A 8 -25.42 12.10 12.93
C ARG A 8 -26.38 11.09 12.28
N CYS A 9 -27.64 11.03 12.72
CA CYS A 9 -28.64 10.10 12.21
C CYS A 9 -29.33 10.69 10.98
N SER A 10 -29.12 10.08 9.81
CA SER A 10 -29.74 10.51 8.55
C SER A 10 -31.26 10.51 8.61
N LYS A 11 -31.86 9.49 9.24
CA LYS A 11 -33.32 9.38 9.43
C LYS A 11 -33.88 10.55 10.24
N HIS A 12 -33.17 10.95 11.29
CA HIS A 12 -33.58 12.07 12.13
C HIS A 12 -33.50 13.41 11.37
N LEU A 13 -32.45 13.62 10.58
CA LEU A 13 -32.32 14.81 9.73
C LEU A 13 -33.42 14.88 8.67
N LEU A 14 -33.71 13.78 7.99
CA LEU A 14 -34.77 13.71 6.98
C LEU A 14 -36.15 14.03 7.59
N MET A 15 -36.48 13.43 8.74
CA MET A 15 -37.73 13.70 9.45
C MET A 15 -37.91 15.21 9.75
N LEU A 16 -36.84 15.88 10.17
CA LEU A 16 -36.86 17.33 10.42
C LEU A 16 -37.06 18.15 9.15
N LEU A 17 -36.44 17.74 8.03
CA LEU A 17 -36.65 18.40 6.73
C LEU A 17 -38.07 18.21 6.23
N GLU A 18 -38.61 16.99 6.28
CA GLU A 18 -39.99 16.69 5.89
C GLU A 18 -40.98 17.51 6.71
N THR A 19 -40.78 17.56 8.03
CA THR A 19 -41.60 18.39 8.92
C THR A 19 -41.49 19.88 8.57
N HIS A 20 -40.30 20.35 8.21
CA HIS A 20 -40.10 21.75 7.82
C HIS A 20 -40.80 22.07 6.50
N PHE A 21 -40.62 21.25 5.46
CA PHE A 21 -41.25 21.43 4.16
C PHE A 21 -42.78 21.27 4.22
N SER A 22 -43.31 20.39 5.08
CA SER A 22 -44.76 20.22 5.27
C SER A 22 -45.44 21.48 5.82
N ASN A 23 -44.69 22.29 6.59
CA ASN A 23 -45.19 23.54 7.16
C ASN A 23 -44.83 24.77 6.31
N LEU A 24 -44.08 24.58 5.22
CA LEU A 24 -43.62 25.68 4.36
C LEU A 24 -44.59 25.84 3.18
N MET A 25 -45.29 26.98 3.11
CA MET A 25 -46.06 27.32 1.92
C MET A 25 -45.13 27.84 0.83
N ILE A 26 -45.12 27.16 -0.32
CA ILE A 26 -44.35 27.56 -1.49
C ILE A 26 -45.34 27.97 -2.58
N PRO A 27 -45.50 29.28 -2.85
CA PRO A 27 -46.54 29.79 -3.76
C PRO A 27 -46.18 29.64 -5.25
N ALA A 28 -44.95 29.24 -5.57
CA ALA A 28 -44.45 29.09 -6.94
C ALA A 28 -43.50 27.89 -7.05
N PRO A 29 -43.26 27.35 -8.26
CA PRO A 29 -42.33 26.24 -8.45
C PRO A 29 -40.91 26.56 -7.97
N VAL A 30 -40.29 25.61 -7.26
CA VAL A 30 -38.91 25.73 -6.79
C VAL A 30 -37.95 25.18 -7.84
N ILE A 31 -37.00 25.99 -8.28
CA ILE A 31 -35.97 25.61 -9.25
C ILE A 31 -34.63 25.22 -8.58
N ALA A 32 -34.44 25.58 -7.30
CA ALA A 32 -33.22 25.28 -6.54
C ALA A 32 -33.47 25.29 -5.03
N VAL A 33 -32.73 24.47 -4.29
CA VAL A 33 -32.72 24.44 -2.81
C VAL A 33 -31.27 24.48 -2.34
N LYS A 34 -30.97 25.31 -1.34
CA LYS A 34 -29.67 25.40 -0.67
C LYS A 34 -29.84 25.09 0.80
N MET A 35 -28.94 24.28 1.36
CA MET A 35 -28.80 24.07 2.79
C MET A 35 -27.51 24.70 3.26
N GLU A 36 -27.56 25.46 4.36
CA GLU A 36 -26.40 26.09 4.97
C GLU A 36 -26.31 25.69 6.44
N VAL A 37 -25.18 25.10 6.83
CA VAL A 37 -24.93 24.67 8.20
C VAL A 37 -24.02 25.68 8.87
N LYS A 38 -24.53 26.37 9.89
CA LYS A 38 -23.81 27.46 10.58
C LYS A 38 -22.92 26.97 11.73
N LYS A 39 -23.23 25.81 12.30
CA LYS A 39 -22.54 25.27 13.47
C LYS A 39 -22.38 23.76 13.34
N PHE A 40 -21.17 23.28 13.60
CA PHE A 40 -20.88 21.87 13.83
C PHE A 40 -20.46 21.70 15.28
N ASP A 41 -20.97 20.66 15.94
CA ASP A 41 -20.49 20.28 17.25
C ASP A 41 -19.29 19.34 17.09
N ALA A 42 -18.27 19.53 17.95
CA ALA A 42 -17.10 18.68 17.94
C ALA A 42 -17.50 17.23 18.23
N PHE A 43 -16.99 16.30 17.43
CA PHE A 43 -17.23 14.87 17.59
C PHE A 43 -15.90 14.14 17.69
N THR A 44 -15.69 13.46 18.80
CA THR A 44 -14.61 12.48 18.96
C THR A 44 -15.19 11.10 18.74
N SER A 45 -14.79 10.44 17.65
CA SER A 45 -15.07 9.02 17.47
C SER A 45 -14.32 8.23 18.54
N TYR A 46 -15.04 7.54 19.41
CA TYR A 46 -14.47 6.38 20.11
C TYR A 46 -14.28 5.28 19.07
N SER A 47 -13.10 5.25 18.44
CA SER A 47 -12.61 4.00 17.87
C SER A 47 -12.16 3.14 19.04
N GLU A 48 -12.77 1.97 19.23
CA GLU A 48 -12.12 0.98 20.07
C GLU A 48 -10.71 0.76 19.51
N SER A 49 -9.70 0.81 20.39
CA SER A 49 -8.33 0.55 19.99
C SER A 49 -8.29 -0.80 19.26
N LEU A 50 -7.77 -0.80 18.03
CA LEU A 50 -7.63 -2.02 17.23
C LEU A 50 -6.80 -3.08 17.97
N LEU A 51 -5.91 -2.62 18.87
CA LEU A 51 -5.07 -3.44 19.69
C LEU A 51 -5.54 -3.37 21.14
N ALA A 52 -5.65 -4.53 21.79
CA ALA A 52 -5.74 -4.56 23.25
C ALA A 52 -4.52 -3.82 23.83
N GLU A 53 -4.74 -3.07 24.90
CA GLU A 53 -3.70 -2.29 25.57
C GLU A 53 -2.57 -3.25 26.01
N TYR A 54 -1.53 -3.36 25.18
CA TYR A 54 -0.44 -4.30 25.39
C TYR A 54 0.37 -3.78 26.58
N LYS A 55 0.11 -4.35 27.76
CA LYS A 55 0.88 -4.09 28.97
C LYS A 55 2.25 -4.73 28.78
N PRO A 56 3.35 -3.96 28.61
CA PRO A 56 4.64 -4.56 28.32
C PRO A 56 5.19 -5.17 29.62
N ALA A 57 4.89 -6.43 29.87
CA ALA A 57 5.67 -7.23 30.80
C ALA A 57 7.02 -7.52 30.12
N GLY A 58 8.10 -7.00 30.72
CA GLY A 58 9.52 -7.32 30.45
C GLY A 58 9.84 -7.90 29.06
N ARG A 59 10.34 -7.03 28.16
CA ARG A 59 10.76 -7.35 26.78
C ARG A 59 11.51 -8.69 26.65
N GLN A 60 10.85 -9.67 26.05
CA GLN A 60 11.45 -10.67 25.16
C GLN A 60 10.61 -10.71 23.88
N TYR A 61 11.17 -10.22 22.77
CA TYR A 61 10.55 -10.31 21.45
C TYR A 61 10.73 -11.73 20.91
N ASN A 62 9.86 -12.65 21.34
CA ASN A 62 9.82 -14.01 20.80
C ASN A 62 8.86 -14.07 19.61
N ASN A 63 9.16 -14.93 18.62
CA ASN A 63 8.31 -15.16 17.43
C ASN A 63 6.85 -15.53 17.81
N ASN A 64 6.64 -16.14 18.98
CA ASN A 64 5.31 -16.40 19.52
C ASN A 64 4.46 -15.14 19.72
N ASN A 65 5.07 -13.99 20.04
CA ASN A 65 4.35 -12.73 20.20
C ASN A 65 3.78 -12.24 18.87
N LEU A 66 4.50 -12.46 17.76
CA LEU A 66 4.06 -12.02 16.43
C LEU A 66 2.91 -12.90 15.91
N ASN A 67 2.98 -14.22 16.14
CA ASN A 67 1.90 -15.14 15.79
C ASN A 67 0.63 -14.79 16.57
N GLN A 68 0.75 -14.64 17.90
CA GLN A 68 -0.39 -14.27 18.75
C GLN A 68 -1.00 -12.91 18.34
N PHE A 69 -0.15 -11.94 18.03
CA PHE A 69 -0.59 -10.63 17.53
C PHE A 69 -1.34 -10.75 16.20
N THR A 70 -0.82 -11.55 15.27
CA THR A 70 -1.45 -11.75 13.96
C THR A 70 -2.80 -12.46 14.10
N GLU A 71 -2.91 -13.47 14.97
CA GLU A 71 -4.18 -14.14 15.27
C GLU A 71 -5.22 -13.17 15.86
N GLN A 72 -4.80 -12.24 16.73
CA GLN A 72 -5.71 -11.20 17.25
C GLN A 72 -6.19 -10.25 16.16
N LEU A 73 -5.30 -9.85 15.24
CA LEU A 73 -5.67 -9.03 14.09
C LEU A 73 -6.67 -9.75 13.18
N LYS A 74 -6.43 -11.03 12.87
CA LYS A 74 -7.35 -11.86 12.07
C LYS A 74 -8.72 -11.99 12.73
N ALA A 75 -8.76 -12.22 14.05
CA ALA A 75 -10.01 -12.38 14.78
C ALA A 75 -10.89 -11.11 14.78
N ARG A 76 -10.28 -9.91 14.73
CA ARG A 76 -11.00 -8.63 14.76
C ARG A 76 -11.29 -8.05 13.37
N LEU A 77 -10.34 -8.15 12.44
CA LEU A 77 -10.47 -7.60 11.08
C LEU A 77 -11.05 -8.62 10.10
N GLY A 78 -10.95 -9.91 10.38
CA GLY A 78 -11.21 -11.01 9.45
C GLY A 78 -9.94 -11.45 8.73
N GLY A 79 -9.81 -12.75 8.44
CA GLY A 79 -8.60 -13.33 7.84
C GLY A 79 -8.19 -12.73 6.49
N HIS A 80 -9.15 -12.25 5.69
CA HIS A 80 -8.91 -11.61 4.38
C HIS A 80 -8.36 -10.19 4.47
N PHE A 81 -8.41 -9.56 5.65
CA PHE A 81 -7.98 -8.18 5.85
C PHE A 81 -6.58 -8.08 6.47
N VAL A 82 -5.92 -9.23 6.68
CA VAL A 82 -4.53 -9.31 7.15
C VAL A 82 -3.68 -9.88 6.01
N ASN A 83 -2.85 -9.04 5.43
CA ASN A 83 -1.98 -9.40 4.33
C ASN A 83 -0.51 -9.46 4.76
N SER A 84 0.24 -10.32 4.11
CA SER A 84 1.69 -10.44 4.21
C SER A 84 2.36 -9.88 2.96
N ILE A 85 3.62 -9.48 3.10
CA ILE A 85 4.47 -9.06 1.99
C ILE A 85 5.42 -10.21 1.68
N SER A 86 5.48 -10.61 0.42
CA SER A 86 6.42 -11.60 -0.09
C SER A 86 7.28 -10.99 -1.19
N THR A 87 8.52 -11.48 -1.30
CA THR A 87 9.44 -11.10 -2.37
C THR A 87 9.29 -12.08 -3.53
N VAL A 88 9.15 -11.53 -4.74
CA VAL A 88 9.17 -12.31 -5.98
C VAL A 88 10.55 -12.15 -6.59
N ALA A 89 11.06 -13.18 -7.27
CA ALA A 89 12.32 -13.14 -8.01
C ALA A 89 12.24 -12.29 -9.30
N GLU A 90 11.58 -11.14 -9.20
CA GLU A 90 11.54 -10.12 -10.24
C GLU A 90 12.63 -9.09 -10.03
N HIS A 91 13.08 -8.51 -11.14
CA HIS A 91 14.23 -7.62 -11.17
C HIS A 91 13.83 -6.14 -11.04
N CYS A 92 12.61 -5.79 -11.44
CA CYS A 92 12.06 -4.45 -11.26
C CYS A 92 11.46 -4.29 -9.87
N PRO A 93 11.84 -3.26 -9.10
CA PRO A 93 11.38 -3.07 -7.72
C PRO A 93 9.85 -2.92 -7.62
N GLU A 94 9.20 -2.40 -8.67
CA GLU A 94 7.74 -2.26 -8.76
C GLU A 94 7.02 -3.61 -8.78
N TYR A 95 7.71 -4.69 -9.17
CA TYR A 95 7.16 -6.04 -9.32
C TYR A 95 7.84 -7.07 -8.41
N ALA A 96 8.91 -6.69 -7.72
CA ALA A 96 9.64 -7.54 -6.78
C ALA A 96 8.88 -7.79 -5.46
N THR A 97 7.77 -7.07 -5.24
CA THR A 97 6.95 -7.16 -4.03
C THR A 97 5.54 -7.62 -4.37
N GLN A 98 5.10 -8.71 -3.76
CA GLN A 98 3.71 -9.18 -3.87
C GLN A 98 3.04 -9.19 -2.51
N GLN A 99 1.83 -8.64 -2.44
CA GLN A 99 0.96 -8.75 -1.28
C GLN A 99 0.12 -10.03 -1.39
N LEU A 100 0.16 -10.86 -0.35
CA LEU A 100 -0.59 -12.12 -0.26
C LEU A 100 -1.45 -12.12 0.99
N VAL A 101 -2.56 -12.84 0.99
CA VAL A 101 -3.30 -13.10 2.23
C VAL A 101 -2.37 -13.85 3.19
N TYR A 102 -2.34 -13.46 4.47
CA TYR A 102 -1.35 -13.97 5.42
C TYR A 102 -1.34 -15.51 5.54
N ASP A 103 -2.52 -16.15 5.48
CA ASP A 103 -2.65 -17.63 5.53
C ASP A 103 -2.06 -18.34 4.28
N GLU A 104 -2.02 -17.66 3.13
CA GLU A 104 -1.42 -18.23 1.92
C GLU A 104 0.11 -18.22 1.99
N MET A 105 0.69 -17.34 2.82
CA MET A 105 2.14 -17.24 3.00
C MET A 105 2.69 -18.37 3.86
N GLU A 106 2.01 -18.79 4.92
CA GLU A 106 2.45 -19.94 5.74
C GLU A 106 2.57 -21.23 4.90
N ASN A 107 1.68 -21.39 3.93
CA ASN A 107 1.71 -22.51 2.99
C ASN A 107 2.86 -22.40 1.97
N ARG A 108 3.26 -21.18 1.57
CA ARG A 108 4.37 -20.92 0.64
C ARG A 108 5.75 -20.87 1.31
N ALA A 109 5.84 -20.50 2.58
CA ALA A 109 7.10 -20.37 3.32
C ALA A 109 7.85 -21.71 3.48
N LYS A 110 7.18 -22.85 3.22
CA LYS A 110 7.81 -24.17 3.15
C LYS A 110 8.54 -24.43 1.81
N GLY A 111 8.38 -23.55 0.83
CA GLY A 111 9.06 -23.61 -0.46
C GLY A 111 10.23 -22.63 -0.52
N TYR A 112 11.45 -23.19 -0.58
CA TYR A 112 12.70 -22.56 -1.03
C TYR A 112 12.83 -21.04 -0.83
N HIS A 113 13.59 -20.64 0.19
CA HIS A 113 14.27 -19.34 0.16
C HIS A 113 15.21 -19.32 -1.04
N ALA A 114 14.82 -18.63 -2.12
CA ALA A 114 15.73 -18.36 -3.22
C ALA A 114 16.94 -17.60 -2.65
N SER A 115 18.14 -18.14 -2.83
CA SER A 115 19.37 -17.50 -2.39
C SER A 115 19.44 -16.11 -3.00
N VAL A 116 19.49 -15.08 -2.16
CA VAL A 116 19.69 -13.71 -2.63
C VAL A 116 21.02 -13.65 -3.37
N PRO A 117 21.06 -13.19 -4.64
CA PRO A 117 22.31 -13.05 -5.37
C PRO A 117 23.31 -12.19 -4.58
N LEU A 118 24.53 -12.70 -4.41
CA LEU A 118 25.60 -12.02 -3.65
C LEU A 118 26.14 -10.77 -4.36
N THR A 119 25.80 -10.58 -5.64
CA THR A 119 26.17 -9.40 -6.41
C THR A 119 25.20 -8.26 -6.10
N LEU A 120 25.72 -7.15 -5.57
CA LEU A 120 24.93 -5.94 -5.36
C LEU A 120 24.48 -5.41 -6.72
N ARG A 121 23.16 -5.41 -6.95
CA ARG A 121 22.58 -4.80 -8.14
C ARG A 121 22.60 -3.28 -7.99
N PRO A 122 22.93 -2.52 -9.06
CA PRO A 122 22.87 -1.07 -9.01
C PRO A 122 21.44 -0.61 -8.74
N PHE A 123 21.29 0.35 -7.83
CA PHE A 123 19.98 0.85 -7.36
C PHE A 123 19.26 1.73 -8.39
N LEU A 124 19.97 2.19 -9.42
CA LEU A 124 19.48 3.11 -10.44
C LEU A 124 19.79 2.52 -11.82
N LEU A 125 18.73 2.21 -12.58
CA LEU A 125 18.81 1.85 -13.99
C LEU A 125 18.32 3.02 -14.84
N LEU A 126 18.84 3.13 -16.06
CA LEU A 126 18.28 4.03 -17.06
C LEU A 126 16.86 3.55 -17.43
N GLN A 127 15.95 4.52 -17.61
CA GLN A 127 14.56 4.23 -18.00
C GLN A 127 14.50 3.51 -19.36
N GLU A 128 15.36 3.90 -20.30
CA GLU A 128 15.56 3.19 -21.56
C GLU A 128 17.03 2.74 -21.66
N PRO A 129 17.29 1.47 -21.99
CA PRO A 129 18.66 0.98 -22.08
C PRO A 129 19.33 1.52 -23.34
N GLU A 130 20.48 2.17 -23.15
CA GLU A 130 21.34 2.63 -24.24
C GLU A 130 22.26 1.51 -24.71
N GLN A 131 22.35 1.32 -26.03
CA GLN A 131 23.25 0.34 -26.62
C GLN A 131 24.70 0.85 -26.55
N LEU A 132 25.58 0.08 -25.91
CA LEU A 132 27.01 0.39 -25.90
C LEU A 132 27.64 0.15 -27.27
N VAL A 133 28.57 1.03 -27.64
CA VAL A 133 29.33 0.93 -28.91
C VAL A 133 30.70 0.35 -28.62
N LEU A 134 31.18 -0.47 -29.53
CA LEU A 134 32.50 -1.08 -29.47
C LEU A 134 33.43 -0.30 -30.39
N LYS A 135 34.43 0.39 -29.82
CA LYS A 135 35.40 1.20 -30.57
C LYS A 135 36.80 0.72 -30.21
N ASN A 136 37.60 0.33 -31.21
CA ASN A 136 38.96 -0.19 -31.00
C ASN A 136 39.03 -1.34 -29.99
N SER A 137 38.05 -2.25 -30.01
CA SER A 137 37.93 -3.36 -29.04
C SER A 137 37.62 -2.95 -27.58
N GLU A 138 37.26 -1.69 -27.32
CA GLU A 138 36.82 -1.20 -26.01
C GLU A 138 35.34 -0.81 -26.03
N LEU A 139 34.64 -1.04 -24.91
CA LEU A 139 33.27 -0.56 -24.71
C LEU A 139 33.30 0.95 -24.46
N TYR A 140 32.44 1.69 -25.17
CA TYR A 140 32.45 3.15 -25.17
C TYR A 140 31.05 3.73 -24.99
N HIS A 141 30.92 4.68 -24.05
CA HIS A 141 29.74 5.50 -23.82
C HIS A 141 30.16 6.90 -23.39
N ARG A 142 30.22 7.84 -24.34
CA ARG A 142 30.80 9.20 -24.20
C ARG A 142 32.28 9.23 -23.77
N LYS A 143 32.78 8.19 -23.11
CA LYS A 143 34.14 7.88 -22.64
C LYS A 143 34.33 6.35 -22.64
N PRO A 144 35.59 5.85 -22.55
CA PRO A 144 35.84 4.43 -22.36
C PRO A 144 35.22 3.92 -21.06
N ILE A 145 34.59 2.76 -21.10
CA ILE A 145 33.88 2.15 -19.97
C ILE A 145 34.71 1.02 -19.37
N THR A 146 34.74 0.95 -18.04
CA THR A 146 35.23 -0.21 -17.27
C THR A 146 34.06 -0.95 -16.64
N ILE A 147 34.05 -2.28 -16.79
CA ILE A 147 33.09 -3.18 -16.16
C ILE A 147 33.48 -3.40 -14.69
N ILE A 148 32.59 -3.05 -13.76
CA ILE A 148 32.79 -3.27 -12.32
C ILE A 148 32.27 -4.65 -11.90
N SER A 149 31.11 -5.03 -12.44
CA SER A 149 30.40 -6.25 -12.10
C SER A 149 29.98 -7.01 -13.36
N GLY A 150 30.01 -8.34 -13.28
CA GLY A 150 29.76 -9.22 -14.42
C GLY A 150 28.37 -9.01 -15.06
N PRO A 151 28.20 -9.41 -16.33
CA PRO A 151 26.95 -9.20 -17.05
C PRO A 151 25.82 -10.03 -16.44
N GLU A 152 24.75 -9.36 -16.02
CA GLU A 152 23.54 -9.99 -15.52
C GLU A 152 22.46 -9.98 -16.62
N ARG A 153 21.76 -11.11 -16.79
CA ARG A 153 20.60 -11.19 -17.69
C ARG A 153 19.40 -10.55 -17.01
N MET A 154 18.83 -9.55 -17.67
CA MET A 154 17.58 -8.91 -17.27
C MET A 154 16.49 -9.27 -18.29
N ASN A 155 15.29 -9.62 -17.80
CA ASN A 155 14.11 -9.83 -18.63
C ASN A 155 13.25 -8.55 -18.59
N PRO A 156 13.49 -7.56 -19.46
CA PRO A 156 12.68 -6.34 -19.45
C PRO A 156 11.22 -6.64 -19.77
N PHE A 157 10.35 -5.73 -19.33
CA PHE A 157 8.96 -5.65 -19.79
C PHE A 157 8.93 -5.62 -21.33
N GLY A 158 8.44 -6.69 -21.96
CA GLY A 158 8.33 -6.80 -23.42
C GLY A 158 9.18 -7.88 -24.11
N GLY A 159 9.85 -8.78 -23.38
CA GLY A 159 10.32 -10.06 -23.93
C GLY A 159 11.64 -10.06 -24.71
N LEU A 160 12.33 -8.92 -24.86
CA LEU A 160 13.71 -8.91 -25.35
C LEU A 160 14.71 -9.09 -24.20
N ALA A 161 15.35 -10.25 -24.09
CA ALA A 161 16.43 -10.44 -23.13
C ALA A 161 17.55 -9.41 -23.33
N ARG A 162 17.91 -8.67 -22.27
CA ARG A 162 18.96 -7.65 -22.28
C ARG A 162 19.98 -7.94 -21.19
N MET A 163 21.23 -7.50 -21.40
CA MET A 163 22.28 -7.63 -20.39
C MET A 163 22.49 -6.28 -19.71
N CYS A 164 22.46 -6.27 -18.38
CA CYS A 164 22.86 -5.13 -17.57
C CYS A 164 24.28 -5.34 -17.06
N VAL A 165 25.06 -4.28 -17.06
CA VAL A 165 26.44 -4.26 -16.58
C VAL A 165 26.61 -3.01 -15.73
N GLU A 166 27.17 -3.15 -14.54
CA GLU A 166 27.55 -2.01 -13.71
C GLU A 166 28.87 -1.43 -14.25
N ILE A 167 28.84 -0.14 -14.57
CA ILE A 167 29.91 0.55 -15.28
C ILE A 167 30.23 1.90 -14.63
N ILE A 168 31.51 2.30 -14.69
CA ILE A 168 31.94 3.67 -14.34
C ILE A 168 31.98 4.49 -15.63
N ILE A 169 31.33 5.67 -15.62
CA ILE A 169 31.30 6.66 -16.72
C ILE A 169 32.22 7.85 -16.39
#